data_AF-A0A0T5P9Z0-F1
#
_entry.id   AF-A0A0T5P9Z0-F1
#
_cell.length_a   1.000
_cell.length_b   1.000
_cell.length_c   1.000
_cell.angle_alpha   90.00
_cell.angle_beta   90.00
_cell.angle_gamma   90.00
#
_symmetry.space_group_name_H-M   'P 1'
#
loop_
_entity.id
_entity.type
_entity.pdbx_description
1 polymer ?
#
loop_
_entity_poly.entity_id
_entity_poly.type
_entity_poly.pdbx_seq_one_letter_code
_entity_poly.pdbx_strand_id
1 'polypeptide(L)'
;MKHALLTVATGTALALGSATLTTAQTVLSGDHSVDGKLCVGTPCDGAETFDQIDAQKIKGSLVSLRFEDTSGATHPNRDWRLRVNDGGSFADGGLDRFSIEDVDAGTIPFTIVGDAPTNSFFVSNFGNVGLGTSLPVGPLHIVNQGYSQVKLESTGTQSRTWDLYSNGNTFTVRDSTDFKDIFVIGKSAPSHSLTVSQITGNVGVGTQYASAPFEVSRDETYNYFRITAAQALINQSVDITFTGGPLGTGELRYNIVDDDGPEMKLNAEGDMEIDGTLTTGGPTCASGCDAVFDAEFDRLSVTEHAALMWENGHLPAVGPTLPGQPMNVSEKMGAVLNELEHAHIYIEELHAEQAAANARIARLEAALQALTEH
;
A
#
# COMPACT_ATOMS: atom_id res chain seq x y z
N MET A 1 47.79 74.34 81.21
CA MET A 1 49.02 74.02 81.96
C MET A 1 49.38 72.57 81.68
N LYS A 2 50.63 72.33 81.21
CA LYS A 2 51.53 71.17 81.47
C LYS A 2 50.98 69.74 81.26
N HIS A 3 51.55 68.79 80.51
CA HIS A 3 52.89 68.62 79.91
C HIS A 3 52.86 67.65 78.72
N ALA A 4 53.80 67.84 77.80
CA ALA A 4 54.25 66.87 76.79
C ALA A 4 55.54 66.18 77.27
N LEU A 5 55.76 64.91 76.87
CA LEU A 5 57.03 64.25 76.49
C LEU A 5 56.69 62.77 76.16
N LEU A 6 56.80 62.27 74.91
CA LEU A 6 58.00 61.68 74.24
C LEU A 6 58.70 60.62 75.11
N THR A 7 58.80 59.33 74.75
CA THR A 7 59.69 58.77 73.71
C THR A 7 59.49 57.25 73.45
N VAL A 8 59.61 56.89 72.15
CA VAL A 8 60.36 55.77 71.52
C VAL A 8 59.91 54.30 71.66
N ALA A 9 59.95 53.67 70.48
CA ALA A 9 59.47 52.36 70.05
C ALA A 9 60.34 51.15 70.42
N THR A 10 59.71 49.98 70.46
CA THR A 10 60.27 48.72 69.96
C THR A 10 59.18 47.91 69.26
N GLY A 11 59.51 47.44 68.06
CA GLY A 11 58.58 46.76 67.16
C GLY A 11 58.19 45.36 67.62
N THR A 12 56.98 44.98 67.25
CA THR A 12 56.59 43.59 67.12
C THR A 12 55.88 43.47 65.79
N ALA A 13 56.52 42.77 64.85
CA ALA A 13 55.90 42.42 63.58
C ALA A 13 54.75 41.46 63.88
N LEU A 14 53.53 41.99 63.93
CA LEU A 14 52.31 41.21 64.01
C LEU A 14 52.14 40.54 62.64
N ALA A 15 52.46 39.25 62.57
CA ALA A 15 52.12 38.44 61.41
C ALA A 15 50.59 38.50 61.26
N LEU A 16 50.12 39.27 60.28
CA LEU A 16 48.76 39.21 59.78
C LEU A 16 48.58 37.81 59.17
N GLY A 17 48.26 36.85 60.02
CA GLY A 17 47.75 35.56 59.57
C GLY A 17 46.52 35.84 58.72
N SER A 18 46.56 35.39 57.47
CA SER A 18 45.42 35.41 56.57
C SER A 18 44.21 34.81 57.28
N ALA A 19 43.30 35.67 57.77
CA ALA A 19 42.04 35.23 58.31
C ALA A 19 41.27 34.57 57.17
N THR A 20 41.17 33.24 57.20
CA THR A 20 40.23 32.52 56.35
C THR A 20 38.84 33.03 56.72
N LEU A 21 38.18 33.71 55.77
CA LEU A 21 36.76 34.00 55.85
C LEU A 21 36.04 32.66 55.92
N THR A 22 35.70 32.22 57.13
CA THR A 22 34.80 31.10 57.33
C THR A 22 33.41 31.57 56.95
N THR A 23 32.85 31.02 55.87
CA THR A 23 31.46 31.27 55.53
C THR A 23 30.60 30.56 56.57
N ALA A 24 30.00 31.33 57.48
CA ALA A 24 29.01 30.79 58.40
C ALA A 24 27.79 30.33 57.61
N GLN A 25 27.62 29.01 57.46
CA GLN A 25 26.38 28.45 56.93
C GLN A 25 25.29 28.58 58.01
N THR A 26 24.21 29.26 57.70
CA THR A 26 23.02 29.21 58.55
C THR A 26 22.21 27.98 58.14
N VAL A 27 22.16 26.99 59.03
CA VAL A 27 21.26 25.84 58.87
C VAL A 27 19.99 26.15 59.66
N LEU A 28 18.86 26.24 58.96
CA LEU A 28 17.55 26.27 59.60
C LEU A 28 17.17 24.81 59.90
N SER A 29 17.22 24.42 61.17
CA SER A 29 16.91 23.06 61.62
C SER A 29 15.47 22.93 62.10
N GLY A 30 14.83 21.82 61.73
CA GLY A 30 13.42 21.56 61.99
C GLY A 30 12.52 21.95 60.81
N ASP A 31 11.21 21.98 61.05
CA ASP A 31 10.23 22.38 60.05
C ASP A 31 10.07 23.90 60.03
N HIS A 32 10.08 24.49 58.84
CA HIS A 32 9.96 25.94 58.67
C HIS A 32 8.84 26.27 57.67
N SER A 33 8.09 27.33 57.97
CA SER A 33 7.12 27.91 57.05
C SER A 33 7.51 29.36 56.75
N VAL A 34 7.36 29.75 55.49
CA VAL A 34 7.54 31.14 55.05
C VAL A 34 6.15 31.74 54.85
N ASP A 35 5.79 32.74 55.64
CA ASP A 35 4.60 33.57 55.42
C ASP A 35 4.98 34.72 54.47
N GLY A 36 4.61 34.59 53.20
CA GLY A 36 5.01 35.50 52.12
C GLY A 36 5.67 34.76 50.96
N LYS A 37 6.76 35.33 50.41
CA LYS A 37 7.44 34.85 49.20
C LYS A 37 8.93 34.69 49.44
N LEU A 38 9.54 33.68 48.81
CA LEU A 38 10.95 33.32 49.02
C LEU A 38 11.80 33.63 47.79
N CYS A 39 12.93 34.32 47.97
CA CYS A 39 13.98 34.42 46.96
C CYS A 39 15.19 33.56 47.37
N VAL A 40 15.65 32.70 46.46
CA VAL A 40 16.80 31.82 46.66
C VAL A 40 17.88 32.14 45.63
N GLY A 41 19.09 32.39 46.10
CA GLY A 41 20.28 32.59 45.26
C GLY A 41 21.02 33.89 45.56
N THR A 42 22.31 33.95 45.21
CA THR A 42 23.21 35.07 45.51
C THR A 42 22.71 36.44 45.01
N PRO A 43 22.02 36.56 43.86
CA PRO A 43 21.49 37.83 43.38
C PRO A 43 20.18 38.27 44.06
N CYS A 44 19.65 37.54 45.04
CA CYS A 44 18.51 37.99 45.82
C CYS A 44 18.89 39.15 46.74
N ASP A 45 18.03 40.16 46.85
CA ASP A 45 18.24 41.34 47.69
C ASP A 45 17.10 41.58 48.70
N GLY A 46 17.21 42.66 49.49
CA GLY A 46 16.24 42.99 50.53
C GLY A 46 14.96 43.70 50.03
N ALA A 47 14.84 43.95 48.73
CA ALA A 47 13.75 44.69 48.11
C ALA A 47 13.17 43.95 46.89
N GLU A 48 13.10 42.61 46.96
CA GLU A 48 12.55 41.77 45.90
C GLU A 48 11.08 42.13 45.61
N THR A 49 10.77 42.25 44.32
CA THR A 49 9.40 42.33 43.82
C THR A 49 9.00 40.95 43.32
N PHE A 50 7.72 40.59 43.43
CA PHE A 50 7.21 39.29 43.01
C PHE A 50 5.95 39.45 42.18
N ASP A 51 5.81 38.69 41.09
CA ASP A 51 4.53 38.62 40.38
C ASP A 51 3.46 38.03 41.30
N GLN A 52 2.19 38.36 41.09
CA GLN A 52 1.08 37.86 41.90
C GLN A 52 1.08 36.32 41.99
N ILE A 53 1.48 35.61 40.93
CA ILE A 53 1.51 34.14 40.92
C ILE A 53 2.78 33.53 41.55
N ASP A 54 3.85 34.31 41.68
CA ASP A 54 5.12 33.81 42.20
C ASP A 54 5.03 33.61 43.73
N ALA A 55 5.26 32.37 44.19
CA ALA A 55 5.55 32.08 45.60
C ALA A 55 7.07 32.02 45.89
N GLN A 56 7.87 31.64 44.88
CA GLN A 56 9.32 31.51 44.98
C GLN A 56 10.01 32.02 43.71
N LYS A 57 11.16 32.69 43.90
CA LYS A 57 12.10 33.04 42.83
C LYS A 57 13.45 32.39 43.08
N ILE A 58 14.05 31.83 42.04
CA ILE A 58 15.43 31.31 42.06
C ILE A 58 16.26 32.20 41.14
N LYS A 59 17.22 32.96 41.69
CA LYS A 59 18.04 33.91 40.94
C LYS A 59 19.49 33.43 40.88
N GLY A 60 20.11 33.55 39.70
CA GLY A 60 21.49 33.15 39.46
C GLY A 60 21.82 33.26 37.97
N SER A 61 23.10 33.22 37.63
CA SER A 61 23.52 33.04 36.23
C SER A 61 23.27 31.63 35.72
N LEU A 62 23.15 30.66 36.65
CA LEU A 62 22.78 29.27 36.42
C LEU A 62 21.71 28.91 37.44
N VAL A 63 20.52 28.55 36.95
CA VAL A 63 19.36 28.28 37.81
C VAL A 63 18.80 26.89 37.55
N SER A 64 18.49 26.17 38.61
CA SER A 64 17.85 24.86 38.55
C SER A 64 17.24 24.50 39.90
N LEU A 65 16.39 23.48 39.92
CA LEU A 65 15.93 22.83 41.14
C LEU A 65 16.38 21.36 41.09
N ARG A 66 17.27 20.97 42.00
CA ARG A 66 17.74 19.59 42.12
C ARG A 66 16.96 18.86 43.20
N PHE A 67 16.54 17.64 42.87
CA PHE A 67 16.04 16.63 43.79
C PHE A 67 17.13 15.59 43.94
N GLU A 68 17.81 15.63 45.08
CA GLU A 68 18.87 14.67 45.44
C GLU A 68 18.27 13.67 46.44
N ASP A 69 18.15 12.42 46.02
CA ASP A 69 17.58 11.34 46.81
C ASP A 69 18.71 10.63 47.58
N THR A 70 18.67 10.71 48.91
CA THR A 70 19.67 10.09 49.78
C THR A 70 19.28 8.69 50.26
N SER A 71 18.24 8.10 49.68
CA SER A 71 17.73 6.79 50.08
C SER A 71 18.73 5.67 49.76
N GLY A 72 18.77 4.65 50.61
CA GLY A 72 19.61 3.47 50.40
C GLY A 72 19.04 2.51 49.35
N ALA A 73 19.80 1.45 49.03
CA ALA A 73 19.51 0.50 47.94
C ALA A 73 18.18 -0.28 48.02
N THR A 74 17.40 -0.13 49.10
CA THR A 74 16.09 -0.77 49.27
C THR A 74 14.92 0.08 48.76
N HIS A 75 15.18 1.31 48.31
CA HIS A 75 14.19 2.24 47.80
C HIS A 75 14.64 2.78 46.44
N PRO A 76 13.72 3.29 45.59
CA PRO A 76 14.10 4.15 44.48
C PRO A 76 15.00 5.28 45.00
N ASN A 77 16.07 5.58 44.27
CA ASN A 77 17.12 6.51 44.70
C ASN A 77 17.63 7.37 43.53
N ARG A 78 16.73 7.72 42.62
CA ARG A 78 17.08 8.40 41.37
C ARG A 78 17.09 9.92 41.56
N ASP A 79 18.20 10.56 41.23
CA ASP A 79 18.33 12.00 41.26
C ASP A 79 17.77 12.66 39.99
N TRP A 80 16.94 13.70 40.20
CA TRP A 80 16.33 14.47 39.11
C TRP A 80 16.61 15.95 39.26
N ARG A 81 16.57 16.68 38.14
CA ARG A 81 16.70 18.14 38.11
C ARG A 81 15.66 18.75 37.18
N LEU A 82 14.99 19.82 37.65
CA LEU A 82 14.37 20.79 36.75
C LEU A 82 15.46 21.75 36.28
N ARG A 83 15.86 21.61 35.02
CA ARG A 83 16.93 22.38 34.42
C ARG A 83 16.34 23.54 33.63
N VAL A 84 16.84 24.73 33.90
CA VAL A 84 16.48 25.95 33.19
C VAL A 84 17.73 26.49 32.50
N ASN A 85 17.66 26.56 31.17
CA ASN A 85 18.75 26.92 30.26
C ASN A 85 19.97 25.97 30.36
N ASP A 86 20.85 26.06 29.37
CA ASP A 86 22.16 25.43 29.44
C ASP A 86 23.13 26.24 30.29
N GLY A 87 23.95 25.53 31.08
CA GLY A 87 24.90 26.16 31.98
C GLY A 87 26.32 26.19 31.47
N GLY A 88 26.94 27.37 31.43
CA GLY A 88 28.31 27.59 30.96
C GLY A 88 28.41 28.75 29.97
N SER A 89 29.61 29.26 29.73
CA SER A 89 29.87 30.17 28.61
C SER A 89 30.17 29.32 27.38
N PHE A 90 29.16 29.05 26.56
CA PHE A 90 29.34 28.23 25.35
C PHE A 90 29.78 29.11 24.18
N ALA A 91 30.96 28.83 23.61
CA ALA A 91 31.43 29.45 22.36
C ALA A 91 30.54 29.07 21.16
N ASP A 92 29.84 27.93 21.25
CA ASP A 92 29.01 27.33 20.19
C ASP A 92 27.50 27.48 20.43
N GLY A 93 27.09 28.30 21.41
CA GLY A 93 25.70 28.51 21.80
C GLY A 93 25.17 27.46 22.79
N GLY A 94 24.31 27.90 23.71
CA GLY A 94 23.54 27.03 24.62
C GLY A 94 22.05 27.08 24.28
N LEU A 95 21.27 26.12 24.78
CA LEU A 95 19.81 26.16 24.64
C LEU A 95 19.16 26.96 25.77
N ASP A 96 18.33 27.94 25.41
CA ASP A 96 17.30 28.45 26.30
C ASP A 96 16.21 27.38 26.42
N ARG A 97 15.93 26.90 27.63
CA ARG A 97 15.07 25.72 27.81
C ARG A 97 14.51 25.56 29.21
N PHE A 98 13.44 24.77 29.29
CA PHE A 98 12.97 24.11 30.50
C PHE A 98 12.97 22.59 30.28
N SER A 99 13.67 21.85 31.14
CA SER A 99 13.90 20.42 30.95
C SER A 99 13.76 19.62 32.24
N ILE A 100 13.37 18.35 32.10
CA ILE A 100 13.48 17.33 33.14
C ILE A 100 14.76 16.55 32.84
N GLU A 101 15.74 16.65 33.74
CA GLU A 101 17.05 16.00 33.62
C GLU A 101 17.17 14.89 34.66
N ASP A 102 17.54 13.72 34.18
CA ASP A 102 17.96 12.57 34.99
C ASP A 102 19.45 12.71 35.28
N VAL A 103 19.79 13.05 36.52
CA VAL A 103 21.16 13.42 36.89
C VAL A 103 22.06 12.19 36.95
N ASP A 104 21.54 11.06 37.41
CA ASP A 104 22.31 9.83 37.56
C ASP A 104 22.67 9.20 36.20
N ALA A 105 21.74 9.18 35.25
CA ALA A 105 22.03 8.70 33.90
C ALA A 105 22.60 9.78 32.96
N GLY A 106 22.58 11.04 33.35
CA GLY A 106 22.98 12.15 32.49
C GLY A 106 22.09 12.29 31.24
N THR A 107 20.80 12.00 31.36
CA THR A 107 19.84 12.06 30.24
C THR A 107 18.81 13.16 30.44
N ILE A 108 18.24 13.67 29.35
CA ILE A 108 17.22 14.72 29.38
C ILE A 108 16.01 14.25 28.58
N PRO A 109 15.10 13.47 29.20
CA PRO A 109 13.96 12.87 28.50
C PRO A 109 12.91 13.89 28.03
N PHE A 110 12.85 15.09 28.63
CA PHE A 110 11.87 16.11 28.26
C PHE A 110 12.51 17.50 28.20
N THR A 111 12.23 18.23 27.14
CA THR A 111 12.70 19.60 26.92
C THR A 111 11.65 20.43 26.19
N ILE A 112 11.36 21.61 26.72
CA ILE A 112 10.70 22.70 26.00
C ILE A 112 11.78 23.76 25.75
N VAL A 113 12.07 24.03 24.49
CA VAL A 113 13.02 25.09 24.11
C VAL A 113 12.37 26.47 24.18
N GLY A 114 13.20 27.51 24.33
CA GLY A 114 12.79 28.90 24.23
C GLY A 114 11.97 29.16 22.97
N ASP A 115 11.02 30.08 23.06
CA ASP A 115 10.10 30.45 21.98
C ASP A 115 9.15 29.35 21.48
N ALA A 116 9.07 28.19 22.14
CA ALA A 116 8.03 27.21 21.88
C ALA A 116 6.64 27.89 21.95
N PRO A 117 5.84 27.91 20.87
CA PRO A 117 4.57 28.64 20.85
C PRO A 117 3.56 28.14 21.87
N THR A 118 2.57 29.00 22.17
CA THR A 118 1.40 28.61 22.96
C THR A 118 0.75 27.34 22.39
N ASN A 119 0.39 26.41 23.28
CA ASN A 119 -0.19 25.11 22.96
C ASN A 119 0.70 24.17 22.12
N SER A 120 2.03 24.32 22.18
CA SER A 120 2.96 23.36 21.56
C SER A 120 2.73 21.92 22.05
N PHE A 121 2.47 21.76 23.35
CA PHE A 121 1.97 20.54 23.98
C PHE A 121 0.90 20.92 25.00
N PHE A 122 -0.33 20.46 24.78
CA PHE A 122 -1.46 20.78 25.65
C PHE A 122 -2.19 19.51 26.04
N VAL A 123 -2.45 19.31 27.34
CA VAL A 123 -3.28 18.21 27.83
C VAL A 123 -4.60 18.79 28.31
N SER A 124 -5.71 18.40 27.69
CA SER A 124 -7.03 18.90 28.07
C SER A 124 -7.56 18.23 29.34
N ASN A 125 -8.63 18.79 29.90
CA ASN A 125 -9.36 18.20 31.03
C ASN A 125 -10.04 16.86 30.71
N PHE A 126 -10.07 16.45 29.43
CA PHE A 126 -10.54 15.14 28.98
C PHE A 126 -9.38 14.14 28.80
N GLY A 127 -8.14 14.54 29.07
CA GLY A 127 -6.95 13.71 28.88
C GLY A 127 -6.44 13.66 27.44
N ASN A 128 -7.01 14.45 26.53
CA ASN A 128 -6.56 14.51 25.14
C ASN A 128 -5.29 15.35 25.00
N VAL A 129 -4.37 14.93 24.13
CA VAL A 129 -3.16 15.67 23.80
C VAL A 129 -3.37 16.50 22.53
N GLY A 130 -3.18 17.81 22.64
CA GLY A 130 -3.11 18.75 21.53
C GLY A 130 -1.67 19.12 21.20
N LEU A 131 -1.29 19.02 19.93
CA LEU A 131 -0.06 19.57 19.38
C LEU A 131 -0.43 20.74 18.47
N GLY A 132 -0.11 21.97 18.90
CA GLY A 132 -0.49 23.20 18.21
C GLY A 132 -1.94 23.65 18.47
N THR A 133 -2.64 23.06 19.44
CA THR A 133 -4.03 23.39 19.77
C THR A 133 -4.36 23.19 21.24
N SER A 134 -5.14 24.10 21.83
CA SER A 134 -5.74 23.95 23.17
C SER A 134 -7.11 23.27 23.14
N LEU A 135 -7.65 22.96 21.94
CA LEU A 135 -8.96 22.34 21.73
C LEU A 135 -8.82 20.97 21.06
N PRO A 136 -8.13 19.99 21.68
CA PRO A 136 -8.04 18.64 21.12
C PRO A 136 -9.39 17.91 21.23
N VAL A 137 -9.98 17.56 20.08
CA VAL A 137 -11.29 16.88 19.98
C VAL A 137 -11.19 15.35 19.94
N GLY A 138 -9.98 14.80 19.83
CA GLY A 138 -9.68 13.38 19.95
C GLY A 138 -8.46 13.14 20.81
N PRO A 139 -8.14 11.88 21.17
CA PRO A 139 -7.04 11.53 22.09
C PRO A 139 -5.69 12.17 21.71
N LEU A 140 -5.42 12.28 20.42
CA LEU A 140 -4.33 13.06 19.86
C LEU A 140 -4.88 13.96 18.75
N HIS A 141 -4.66 15.27 18.85
CA HIS A 141 -5.05 16.24 17.83
C HIS A 141 -3.85 17.09 17.44
N ILE A 142 -3.43 16.98 16.18
CA ILE A 142 -2.29 17.72 15.63
C ILE A 142 -2.83 18.79 14.69
N VAL A 143 -2.44 20.05 14.92
CA VAL A 143 -2.86 21.20 14.10
C VAL A 143 -1.64 21.96 13.62
N ASN A 144 -1.58 22.23 12.31
CA ASN A 144 -0.53 23.01 11.67
C ASN A 144 -1.09 23.72 10.41
N GLN A 145 -0.57 24.90 10.06
CA GLN A 145 -1.06 25.71 8.95
C GLN A 145 -0.72 25.16 7.55
N GLY A 146 0.32 24.32 7.41
CA GLY A 146 0.71 23.75 6.12
C GLY A 146 0.25 22.30 5.95
N TYR A 147 0.80 21.44 6.79
CA TYR A 147 0.49 20.02 6.85
C TYR A 147 0.69 19.51 8.26
N SER A 148 -0.09 18.50 8.63
CA SER A 148 0.11 17.77 9.88
C SER A 148 0.68 16.40 9.55
N GLN A 149 1.62 15.92 10.36
CA GLN A 149 2.22 14.62 10.12
C GLN A 149 2.59 13.90 11.41
N VAL A 150 2.67 12.58 11.32
CA VAL A 150 3.41 11.72 12.25
C VAL A 150 4.59 11.15 11.49
N LYS A 151 5.81 11.47 11.95
CA LYS A 151 7.06 11.02 11.35
C LYS A 151 7.60 9.81 12.08
N LEU A 152 7.98 8.78 11.34
CA LEU A 152 8.63 7.57 11.82
C LEU A 152 9.98 7.44 11.13
N GLU A 153 11.06 7.42 11.90
CA GLU A 153 12.42 7.40 11.36
C GLU A 153 13.24 6.29 12.02
N SER A 154 13.87 5.47 11.18
CA SER A 154 14.97 4.59 11.56
C SER A 154 16.29 5.26 11.18
N THR A 155 17.20 5.39 12.14
CA THR A 155 18.55 5.96 11.95
C THR A 155 19.66 4.90 11.98
N GLY A 156 19.29 3.62 11.95
CA GLY A 156 20.24 2.50 11.88
C GLY A 156 20.94 2.38 10.52
N THR A 157 21.63 1.26 10.29
CA THR A 157 22.36 0.99 9.03
C THR A 157 21.46 0.97 7.79
N GLN A 158 20.18 0.62 7.95
CA GLN A 158 19.13 0.78 6.95
C GLN A 158 18.20 1.91 7.40
N SER A 159 18.65 3.16 7.19
CA SER A 159 17.87 4.32 7.56
C SER A 159 16.68 4.50 6.64
N ARG A 160 15.53 4.86 7.22
CA ARG A 160 14.30 5.08 6.47
C ARG A 160 13.39 6.02 7.23
N THR A 161 12.78 6.95 6.51
CA THR A 161 11.83 7.91 7.06
C THR A 161 10.48 7.72 6.37
N TRP A 162 9.45 7.49 7.17
CA TRP A 162 8.07 7.36 6.74
C TRP A 162 7.23 8.47 7.37
N ASP A 163 6.33 9.03 6.59
CA ASP A 163 5.36 10.01 7.07
C ASP A 163 3.94 9.53 6.87
N LEU A 164 3.17 9.60 7.96
CA LEU A 164 1.71 9.70 7.87
C LEU A 164 1.38 11.19 7.75
N TYR A 165 1.10 11.62 6.53
CA TYR A 165 1.03 13.02 6.16
C TYR A 165 -0.40 13.40 5.78
N SER A 166 -0.85 14.60 6.20
CA SER A 166 -2.12 15.16 5.75
C SER A 166 -2.01 16.66 5.47
N ASN A 167 -2.65 17.08 4.38
CA ASN A 167 -2.82 18.49 4.02
C ASN A 167 -4.26 18.75 3.55
N GLY A 168 -4.54 19.95 3.03
CA GLY A 168 -5.88 20.32 2.56
C GLY A 168 -6.41 19.52 1.34
N ASN A 169 -5.59 18.68 0.73
CA ASN A 169 -5.87 17.91 -0.49
C ASN A 169 -5.75 16.40 -0.32
N THR A 170 -4.90 15.89 0.56
CA THR A 170 -4.65 14.45 0.68
C THR A 170 -4.39 13.99 2.11
N PHE A 171 -4.68 12.71 2.33
CA PHE A 171 -4.06 11.90 3.37
C PHE A 171 -3.13 10.89 2.67
N THR A 172 -1.87 10.81 3.11
CA THR A 172 -0.82 10.11 2.38
C THR A 172 0.08 9.30 3.30
N VAL A 173 0.37 8.07 2.90
CA VAL A 173 1.52 7.30 3.40
C VAL A 173 2.68 7.55 2.45
N ARG A 174 3.69 8.27 2.93
CA ARG A 174 4.85 8.69 2.13
C ARG A 174 6.12 8.02 2.62
N ASP A 175 6.89 7.48 1.68
CA ASP A 175 8.31 7.20 1.87
C ASP A 175 9.06 8.52 1.67
N SER A 176 9.45 9.17 2.76
CA SER A 176 10.08 10.49 2.75
C SER A 176 11.57 10.43 2.46
N THR A 177 12.17 9.24 2.51
CA THR A 177 13.56 9.04 2.06
C THR A 177 13.63 9.08 0.54
N ASP A 178 12.69 8.42 -0.14
CA ASP A 178 12.67 8.32 -1.60
C ASP A 178 11.70 9.33 -2.27
N PHE A 179 11.00 10.15 -1.49
CA PHE A 179 9.96 11.08 -1.93
C PHE A 179 8.83 10.40 -2.74
N LYS A 180 8.38 9.22 -2.30
CA LYS A 180 7.33 8.45 -2.96
C LYS A 180 6.05 8.45 -2.16
N ASP A 181 4.96 8.85 -2.81
CA ASP A 181 3.62 8.69 -2.28
C ASP A 181 3.14 7.26 -2.58
N ILE A 182 3.10 6.42 -1.55
CA ILE A 182 2.79 4.99 -1.70
C ILE A 182 1.29 4.75 -1.68
N PHE A 183 0.58 5.46 -0.82
CA PHE A 183 -0.87 5.40 -0.71
C PHE A 183 -1.42 6.81 -0.50
N VAL A 184 -2.41 7.19 -1.31
CA VAL A 184 -3.00 8.53 -1.31
C VAL A 184 -4.51 8.43 -1.31
N ILE A 185 -5.14 9.05 -0.31
CA ILE A 185 -6.57 9.34 -0.32
C ILE A 185 -6.73 10.82 -0.66
N GLY A 186 -7.32 11.09 -1.82
CA GLY A 186 -7.63 12.45 -2.25
C GLY A 186 -8.78 13.09 -1.48
N LYS A 187 -8.80 14.42 -1.45
CA LYS A 187 -9.88 15.22 -0.89
C LYS A 187 -11.21 14.80 -1.51
N SER A 188 -12.22 14.62 -0.66
CA SER A 188 -13.57 14.21 -1.06
C SER A 188 -13.64 12.81 -1.70
N ALA A 189 -12.67 11.93 -1.45
CA ALA A 189 -12.81 10.52 -1.81
C ALA A 189 -14.15 9.98 -1.27
N PRO A 190 -14.96 9.30 -2.12
CA PRO A 190 -16.27 8.81 -1.69
C PRO A 190 -16.14 7.74 -0.61
N SER A 191 -17.22 7.55 0.16
CA SER A 191 -17.31 6.44 1.09
C SER A 191 -17.01 5.12 0.39
N HIS A 192 -16.25 4.26 1.06
CA HIS A 192 -15.92 2.91 0.58
C HIS A 192 -15.10 2.87 -0.72
N SER A 193 -14.35 3.94 -1.02
CA SER A 193 -13.40 3.97 -2.16
C SER A 193 -12.46 2.75 -2.18
N LEU A 194 -11.97 2.34 -1.02
CA LEU A 194 -11.28 1.07 -0.77
C LEU A 194 -11.67 0.59 0.62
N THR A 195 -12.11 -0.66 0.77
CA THR A 195 -12.56 -1.20 2.05
C THR A 195 -12.18 -2.68 2.16
N VAL A 196 -11.71 -3.10 3.32
CA VAL A 196 -11.68 -4.52 3.70
C VAL A 196 -12.96 -4.79 4.47
N SER A 197 -13.83 -5.63 3.92
CA SER A 197 -15.14 -5.96 4.49
C SER A 197 -14.98 -6.59 5.86
N GLN A 198 -15.64 -6.03 6.87
CA GLN A 198 -15.65 -6.59 8.22
C GLN A 198 -16.43 -7.92 8.34
N ILE A 199 -17.26 -8.23 7.34
CA ILE A 199 -18.11 -9.43 7.34
C ILE A 199 -17.37 -10.59 6.67
N THR A 200 -16.74 -10.32 5.53
CA THR A 200 -16.15 -11.36 4.66
C THR A 200 -14.62 -11.35 4.66
N GLY A 201 -13.97 -10.27 5.09
CA GLY A 201 -12.52 -10.08 4.94
C GLY A 201 -12.08 -9.72 3.52
N ASN A 202 -13.02 -9.60 2.59
CA ASN A 202 -12.76 -9.34 1.18
C ASN A 202 -12.44 -7.87 0.91
N VAL A 203 -11.73 -7.59 -0.19
CA VAL A 203 -11.40 -6.22 -0.63
C VAL A 203 -12.48 -5.70 -1.57
N GLY A 204 -13.13 -4.61 -1.18
CA GLY A 204 -14.07 -3.85 -1.99
C GLY A 204 -13.49 -2.54 -2.49
N VAL A 205 -13.75 -2.20 -3.75
CA VAL A 205 -13.50 -0.88 -4.35
C VAL A 205 -14.85 -0.30 -4.73
N GLY A 206 -15.27 0.76 -4.05
CA GLY A 206 -16.60 1.36 -4.20
C GLY A 206 -17.73 0.61 -3.48
N THR A 207 -17.41 -0.40 -2.65
CA THR A 207 -18.40 -1.15 -1.84
C THR A 207 -17.82 -1.53 -0.48
N GLN A 208 -18.68 -1.53 0.55
CA GLN A 208 -18.35 -2.06 1.89
C GLN A 208 -18.75 -3.52 2.09
N TYR A 209 -19.50 -4.09 1.14
CA TYR A 209 -20.10 -5.42 1.24
C TYR A 209 -19.58 -6.36 0.16
N ALA A 210 -18.27 -6.35 -0.08
CA ALA A 210 -17.63 -7.23 -1.04
C ALA A 210 -17.95 -8.71 -0.74
N SER A 211 -18.68 -9.33 -1.66
CA SER A 211 -19.14 -10.72 -1.62
C SER A 211 -18.14 -11.69 -2.26
N ALA A 212 -17.28 -11.19 -3.14
CA ALA A 212 -16.14 -11.89 -3.71
C ALA A 212 -14.81 -11.40 -3.10
N PRO A 213 -13.72 -12.20 -3.11
CA PRO A 213 -12.41 -11.81 -2.53
C PRO A 213 -11.90 -10.43 -2.95
N PHE A 214 -12.17 -10.05 -4.19
CA PHE A 214 -11.99 -8.71 -4.72
C PHE A 214 -13.24 -8.32 -5.51
N GLU A 215 -13.89 -7.21 -5.13
CA GLU A 215 -15.10 -6.73 -5.79
C GLU A 215 -14.98 -5.24 -6.12
N VAL A 216 -15.21 -4.90 -7.38
CA VAL A 216 -15.29 -3.52 -7.85
C VAL A 216 -16.75 -3.19 -8.10
N SER A 217 -17.26 -2.16 -7.45
CA SER A 217 -18.67 -1.76 -7.51
C SER A 217 -18.78 -0.25 -7.70
N ARG A 218 -19.78 0.16 -8.48
CA ARG A 218 -20.13 1.57 -8.76
C ARG A 218 -21.64 1.66 -8.94
N ASP A 219 -22.19 2.83 -8.63
CA ASP A 219 -23.60 3.14 -8.86
C ASP A 219 -23.82 3.60 -10.32
N GLU A 220 -23.41 2.74 -11.26
CA GLU A 220 -23.48 2.95 -12.71
C GLU A 220 -24.01 1.67 -13.38
N THR A 221 -24.46 1.76 -14.63
CA THR A 221 -24.95 0.60 -15.40
C THR A 221 -23.83 -0.30 -15.92
N TYR A 222 -22.57 0.01 -15.62
CA TYR A 222 -21.41 -0.80 -15.95
C TYR A 222 -20.26 -0.51 -14.98
N ASN A 223 -19.29 -1.41 -14.94
CA ASN A 223 -18.04 -1.23 -14.23
C ASN A 223 -16.91 -1.89 -15.02
N TYR A 224 -15.68 -1.40 -14.86
CA TYR A 224 -14.55 -1.93 -15.61
C TYR A 224 -13.26 -1.93 -14.80
N PHE A 225 -12.42 -2.92 -15.11
CA PHE A 225 -11.02 -2.95 -14.71
C PHE A 225 -10.17 -2.54 -15.91
N ARG A 226 -9.48 -1.40 -15.79
CA ARG A 226 -8.58 -0.89 -16.84
C ARG A 226 -7.14 -1.32 -16.60
N ILE A 227 -6.48 -1.80 -17.66
CA ILE A 227 -5.04 -2.03 -17.71
C ILE A 227 -4.44 -1.03 -18.71
N THR A 228 -3.39 -0.31 -18.31
CA THR A 228 -2.75 0.71 -19.16
C THR A 228 -1.26 0.44 -19.33
N ALA A 229 -0.81 0.36 -20.57
CA ALA A 229 0.59 0.35 -20.96
C ALA A 229 1.01 1.79 -21.33
N ALA A 230 1.46 2.58 -20.36
CA ALA A 230 1.70 4.03 -20.53
C ALA A 230 2.65 4.40 -21.68
N GLN A 231 3.51 3.49 -22.14
CA GLN A 231 4.46 3.71 -23.24
C GLN A 231 3.98 3.20 -24.60
N ALA A 232 2.81 2.55 -24.68
CA ALA A 232 2.26 2.09 -25.94
C ALA A 232 1.81 3.30 -26.78
N LEU A 233 2.17 3.29 -28.07
CA LEU A 233 1.86 4.37 -29.02
C LEU A 233 0.43 4.32 -29.54
N ILE A 234 -0.15 3.13 -29.59
CA ILE A 234 -1.53 2.83 -29.98
C ILE A 234 -2.08 1.84 -28.96
N ASN A 235 -3.41 1.82 -28.78
CA ASN A 235 -4.10 0.83 -27.96
C ASN A 235 -3.55 0.81 -26.53
N GLN A 236 -3.38 2.01 -25.96
CA GLN A 236 -2.62 2.23 -24.74
C GLN A 236 -3.26 1.57 -23.51
N SER A 237 -4.57 1.31 -23.58
CA SER A 237 -5.28 0.64 -22.51
C SER A 237 -6.35 -0.29 -23.02
N VAL A 238 -6.72 -1.24 -22.16
CA VAL A 238 -7.83 -2.16 -22.34
C VAL A 238 -8.73 -2.12 -21.11
N ASP A 239 -10.03 -2.21 -21.34
CA ASP A 239 -11.05 -2.37 -20.32
C ASP A 239 -11.63 -3.78 -20.35
N ILE A 240 -11.61 -4.43 -19.18
CA ILE A 240 -12.44 -5.61 -18.92
C ILE A 240 -13.70 -5.10 -18.22
N THR A 241 -14.79 -5.04 -18.97
CA THR A 241 -16.03 -4.38 -18.55
C THR A 241 -17.11 -5.41 -18.27
N PHE A 242 -17.84 -5.25 -17.17
CA PHE A 242 -19.12 -5.91 -16.97
C PHE A 242 -20.23 -4.86 -17.03
N THR A 243 -21.21 -5.09 -17.90
CA THR A 243 -22.36 -4.21 -18.05
C THR A 243 -23.58 -4.83 -17.41
N GLY A 244 -24.48 -4.02 -16.84
CA GLY A 244 -25.75 -4.50 -16.30
C GLY A 244 -26.78 -4.81 -17.39
N GLY A 245 -26.71 -4.10 -18.53
CA GLY A 245 -27.67 -4.19 -19.63
C GLY A 245 -29.12 -3.83 -19.22
N PRO A 246 -30.02 -3.52 -20.16
CA PRO A 246 -31.44 -3.53 -19.87
C PRO A 246 -31.88 -4.95 -19.47
N LEU A 247 -32.73 -5.09 -18.45
CA LEU A 247 -33.42 -6.36 -18.13
C LEU A 247 -32.50 -7.58 -17.89
N GLY A 248 -31.25 -7.37 -17.44
CA GLY A 248 -30.33 -8.47 -17.15
C GLY A 248 -29.55 -8.99 -18.36
N THR A 249 -29.55 -8.27 -19.49
CA THR A 249 -28.69 -8.56 -20.65
C THR A 249 -27.25 -8.10 -20.43
N GLY A 250 -26.73 -8.32 -19.23
CA GLY A 250 -25.37 -7.92 -18.89
C GLY A 250 -24.36 -8.70 -19.71
N GLU A 251 -23.31 -8.01 -20.14
CA GLU A 251 -22.24 -8.61 -20.95
C GLU A 251 -20.89 -8.38 -20.29
N LEU A 252 -20.04 -9.41 -20.33
CA LEU A 252 -18.60 -9.26 -20.18
C LEU A 252 -18.03 -8.81 -21.52
N ARG A 253 -17.23 -7.74 -21.49
CA ARG A 253 -16.63 -7.15 -22.69
C ARG A 253 -15.13 -7.00 -22.50
N TYR A 254 -14.39 -7.35 -23.54
CA TYR A 254 -13.00 -6.93 -23.74
C TYR A 254 -13.02 -5.79 -24.74
N ASN A 255 -12.47 -4.64 -24.36
CA ASN A 255 -12.51 -3.41 -25.16
C ASN A 255 -11.15 -2.71 -25.12
N ILE A 256 -10.43 -2.66 -26.23
CA ILE A 256 -9.31 -1.73 -26.37
C ILE A 256 -9.87 -0.31 -26.39
N VAL A 257 -9.18 0.61 -25.75
CA VAL A 257 -9.64 2.01 -25.65
C VAL A 257 -9.10 2.79 -26.85
N ASP A 258 -9.75 2.65 -27.99
CA ASP A 258 -9.40 3.29 -29.27
C ASP A 258 -10.63 3.84 -30.04
N ASP A 259 -11.72 4.09 -29.31
CA ASP A 259 -12.98 4.69 -29.77
C ASP A 259 -13.82 3.81 -30.72
N ASP A 260 -13.47 2.53 -30.91
CA ASP A 260 -14.35 1.55 -31.56
C ASP A 260 -15.20 0.75 -30.54
N GLY A 261 -15.86 -0.30 -31.03
CA GLY A 261 -16.68 -1.17 -30.20
C GLY A 261 -15.86 -2.29 -29.56
N PRO A 262 -16.43 -3.09 -28.65
CA PRO A 262 -15.69 -4.17 -28.00
C PRO A 262 -15.21 -5.21 -29.01
N GLU A 263 -13.94 -5.65 -28.91
CA GLU A 263 -13.41 -6.70 -29.79
C GLU A 263 -14.00 -8.07 -29.47
N MET A 264 -14.45 -8.27 -28.22
CA MET A 264 -15.11 -9.49 -27.78
C MET A 264 -16.22 -9.18 -26.76
N LYS A 265 -17.38 -9.84 -26.91
CA LYS A 265 -18.49 -9.79 -25.95
C LYS A 265 -18.96 -11.19 -25.62
N LEU A 266 -19.32 -11.41 -24.36
CA LEU A 266 -19.97 -12.62 -23.85
C LEU A 266 -21.23 -12.21 -23.09
N ASN A 267 -22.39 -12.63 -23.58
CA ASN A 267 -23.68 -12.34 -22.94
C ASN A 267 -24.02 -13.36 -21.83
N ALA A 268 -25.16 -13.14 -21.17
CA ALA A 268 -25.62 -13.99 -20.07
C ALA A 268 -26.07 -15.39 -20.53
N GLU A 269 -26.42 -15.54 -21.81
CA GLU A 269 -26.79 -16.80 -22.45
C GLU A 269 -25.57 -17.67 -22.82
N GLY A 270 -24.37 -17.09 -22.74
CA GLY A 270 -23.11 -17.76 -23.09
C GLY A 270 -22.72 -17.61 -24.56
N ASP A 271 -23.40 -16.76 -25.33
CA ASP A 271 -23.02 -16.44 -26.70
C ASP A 271 -21.82 -15.51 -26.71
N MET A 272 -20.82 -15.86 -27.52
CA MET A 272 -19.62 -15.07 -27.73
C MET A 272 -19.62 -14.45 -29.13
N GLU A 273 -19.42 -13.15 -29.19
CA GLU A 273 -19.17 -12.40 -30.43
C GLU A 273 -17.72 -11.90 -30.43
N ILE A 274 -17.01 -12.12 -31.54
CA ILE A 274 -15.66 -11.60 -31.79
C ILE A 274 -15.75 -10.79 -33.07
N ASP A 275 -15.35 -9.51 -33.03
CA ASP A 275 -15.43 -8.62 -34.20
C ASP A 275 -14.41 -9.00 -35.29
N GLY A 276 -13.26 -9.52 -34.85
CA GLY A 276 -12.19 -10.01 -35.71
C GLY A 276 -12.28 -11.50 -36.09
N THR A 277 -11.14 -12.07 -36.46
CA THR A 277 -11.01 -13.51 -36.76
C THR A 277 -10.67 -14.32 -35.51
N LEU A 278 -11.14 -15.57 -35.45
CA LEU A 278 -10.76 -16.51 -34.40
C LEU A 278 -9.67 -17.47 -34.91
N THR A 279 -8.51 -17.45 -34.26
CA THR A 279 -7.46 -18.45 -34.46
C THR A 279 -7.43 -19.35 -33.23
N THR A 280 -7.69 -20.65 -33.40
CA THR A 280 -7.65 -21.65 -32.32
C THR A 280 -6.40 -22.52 -32.43
N GLY A 281 -6.13 -23.34 -31.42
CA GLY A 281 -5.28 -24.52 -31.63
C GLY A 281 -5.84 -25.40 -32.77
N GLY A 282 -4.96 -26.16 -33.43
CA GLY A 282 -5.37 -27.20 -34.36
C GLY A 282 -5.91 -28.44 -33.64
N PRO A 283 -6.53 -29.39 -34.36
CA PRO A 283 -6.85 -30.70 -33.81
C PRO A 283 -5.57 -31.43 -33.36
N THR A 284 -5.71 -32.36 -32.42
CA THR A 284 -4.62 -33.25 -31.97
C THR A 284 -4.10 -34.16 -33.07
N CYS A 285 -4.83 -34.28 -34.18
CA CYS A 285 -4.52 -35.20 -35.28
C CYS A 285 -4.39 -36.65 -34.80
N ALA A 286 -5.16 -37.06 -33.78
CA ALA A 286 -5.08 -38.42 -33.22
C ALA A 286 -5.39 -39.52 -34.26
N SER A 287 -6.18 -39.22 -35.29
CA SER A 287 -6.47 -40.08 -36.44
C SER A 287 -5.54 -39.86 -37.65
N GLY A 288 -4.53 -38.99 -37.53
CA GLY A 288 -3.66 -38.55 -38.62
C GLY A 288 -4.31 -37.44 -39.46
N CYS A 289 -3.82 -36.21 -39.31
CA CYS A 289 -4.22 -35.11 -40.22
C CYS A 289 -3.55 -35.33 -41.58
N ASP A 290 -4.31 -35.22 -42.66
CA ASP A 290 -3.89 -35.48 -44.05
C ASP A 290 -3.30 -36.89 -44.30
N ALA A 291 -3.25 -37.76 -43.28
CA ALA A 291 -2.62 -39.08 -43.37
C ALA A 291 -3.36 -40.01 -44.33
N VAL A 292 -4.65 -39.76 -44.58
CA VAL A 292 -5.45 -40.55 -45.51
C VAL A 292 -4.94 -40.47 -46.94
N PHE A 293 -4.13 -39.47 -47.30
CA PHE A 293 -3.51 -39.37 -48.62
C PHE A 293 -2.23 -40.18 -48.75
N ASP A 294 -1.66 -40.66 -47.64
CA ASP A 294 -0.45 -41.47 -47.68
C ASP A 294 -0.73 -42.83 -48.31
N ALA A 295 0.19 -43.29 -49.15
CA ALA A 295 0.06 -44.59 -49.82
C ALA A 295 0.13 -45.78 -48.85
N GLU A 296 0.73 -45.58 -47.68
CA GLU A 296 0.86 -46.58 -46.61
C GLU A 296 -0.28 -46.50 -45.59
N PHE A 297 -1.20 -45.54 -45.71
CA PHE A 297 -2.35 -45.43 -44.82
C PHE A 297 -3.36 -46.55 -45.13
N ASP A 298 -3.69 -47.33 -44.11
CA ASP A 298 -4.67 -48.42 -44.20
C ASP A 298 -6.08 -47.84 -44.27
N ARG A 299 -6.50 -47.47 -45.48
CA ARG A 299 -7.84 -46.94 -45.77
C ARG A 299 -8.85 -48.08 -45.88
N LEU A 300 -9.95 -47.96 -45.16
CA LEU A 300 -11.13 -48.79 -45.40
C LEU A 300 -11.65 -48.54 -46.82
N SER A 301 -12.24 -49.57 -47.44
CA SER A 301 -12.98 -49.36 -48.68
C SER A 301 -14.22 -48.51 -48.44
N VAL A 302 -14.75 -47.88 -49.50
CA VAL A 302 -15.99 -47.08 -49.42
C VAL A 302 -17.15 -47.84 -48.76
N THR A 303 -17.23 -49.15 -49.01
CA THR A 303 -18.30 -49.99 -48.45
C THR A 303 -18.12 -50.30 -46.97
N GLU A 304 -16.89 -50.57 -46.53
CA GLU A 304 -16.57 -50.79 -45.12
C GLU A 304 -16.72 -49.51 -44.30
N HIS A 305 -16.24 -48.39 -44.85
CA HIS A 305 -16.39 -47.08 -44.24
C HIS A 305 -17.87 -46.67 -44.11
N ALA A 306 -18.67 -46.90 -45.16
CA ALA A 306 -20.11 -46.67 -45.12
C ALA A 306 -20.82 -47.59 -44.11
N ALA A 307 -20.41 -48.86 -44.01
CA ALA A 307 -20.96 -49.79 -43.03
C ALA A 307 -20.75 -49.29 -41.60
N LEU A 308 -19.54 -48.82 -41.27
CA LEU A 308 -19.25 -48.22 -39.97
C LEU A 308 -20.06 -46.94 -39.73
N MET A 309 -20.24 -46.09 -40.73
CA MET A 309 -21.08 -44.89 -40.60
C MET A 309 -22.53 -45.25 -40.25
N TRP A 310 -23.11 -46.24 -40.92
CA TRP A 310 -24.48 -46.70 -40.64
C TRP A 310 -24.61 -47.41 -39.30
N GLU A 311 -23.61 -48.20 -38.91
CA GLU A 311 -23.56 -48.86 -37.60
C GLU A 311 -23.46 -47.85 -36.46
N ASN A 312 -22.59 -46.85 -36.60
CA ASN A 312 -22.34 -45.85 -35.56
C ASN A 312 -23.37 -44.71 -35.54
N GLY A 313 -24.07 -44.46 -36.64
CA GLY A 313 -25.00 -43.34 -36.79
C GLY A 313 -24.31 -41.97 -36.89
N HIS A 314 -23.00 -41.96 -37.17
CA HIS A 314 -22.19 -40.77 -37.42
C HIS A 314 -20.96 -41.14 -38.25
N LEU A 315 -20.26 -40.14 -38.77
CA LEU A 315 -19.00 -40.37 -39.48
C LEU A 315 -17.91 -40.88 -38.51
N PRO A 316 -17.13 -41.92 -38.86
CA PRO A 316 -16.18 -42.58 -37.95
C PRO A 316 -15.19 -41.64 -37.25
N ALA A 317 -14.49 -40.78 -37.98
CA ALA A 317 -13.50 -39.86 -37.41
C ALA A 317 -14.16 -38.69 -36.67
N VAL A 318 -15.29 -38.17 -37.17
CA VAL A 318 -16.03 -37.04 -36.54
C VAL A 318 -16.59 -37.43 -35.17
N GLY A 319 -16.96 -38.69 -34.99
CA GLY A 319 -17.60 -39.17 -33.77
C GLY A 319 -19.04 -38.62 -33.59
N PRO A 320 -19.72 -39.02 -32.51
CA PRO A 320 -21.10 -38.62 -32.27
C PRO A 320 -21.21 -37.11 -31.98
N THR A 321 -22.35 -36.52 -32.35
CA THR A 321 -22.74 -35.15 -31.96
C THR A 321 -24.04 -35.24 -31.18
N LEU A 322 -23.95 -35.15 -29.86
CA LEU A 322 -25.10 -35.36 -28.98
C LEU A 322 -25.81 -34.02 -28.67
N PRO A 323 -27.15 -33.96 -28.67
CA PRO A 323 -27.89 -32.74 -28.34
C PRO A 323 -27.51 -32.18 -26.96
N GLY A 324 -27.12 -30.90 -26.92
CA GLY A 324 -26.79 -30.18 -25.69
C GLY A 324 -25.47 -30.55 -25.01
N GLN A 325 -24.67 -31.44 -25.61
CA GLN A 325 -23.35 -31.79 -25.07
C GLN A 325 -22.26 -30.86 -25.61
N PRO A 326 -21.26 -30.48 -24.79
CA PRO A 326 -20.14 -29.67 -25.24
C PRO A 326 -19.31 -30.44 -26.28
N MET A 327 -18.74 -29.72 -27.24
CA MET A 327 -17.82 -30.26 -28.23
C MET A 327 -16.57 -29.39 -28.34
N ASN A 328 -15.42 -30.03 -28.53
CA ASN A 328 -14.20 -29.33 -28.90
C ASN A 328 -14.28 -28.99 -30.39
N VAL A 329 -14.44 -27.71 -30.71
CA VAL A 329 -14.62 -27.24 -32.09
C VAL A 329 -13.40 -27.55 -32.96
N SER A 330 -12.17 -27.39 -32.43
CA SER A 330 -10.95 -27.65 -33.17
C SER A 330 -10.79 -29.14 -33.54
N GLU A 331 -11.06 -30.05 -32.61
CA GLU A 331 -11.06 -31.50 -32.90
C GLU A 331 -12.16 -31.87 -33.89
N LYS A 332 -13.37 -31.33 -33.69
CA LYS A 332 -14.50 -31.65 -34.57
C LYS A 332 -14.24 -31.17 -35.99
N MET A 333 -13.70 -29.97 -36.15
CA MET A 333 -13.31 -29.44 -37.47
C MET A 333 -12.22 -30.30 -38.12
N GLY A 334 -11.18 -30.69 -37.38
CA GLY A 334 -10.14 -31.58 -37.89
C GLY A 334 -10.67 -32.94 -38.34
N ALA A 335 -11.58 -33.53 -37.56
CA ALA A 335 -12.20 -34.79 -37.90
C ALA A 335 -13.16 -34.69 -39.10
N VAL A 336 -13.87 -33.56 -39.24
CA VAL A 336 -14.68 -33.28 -40.44
C VAL A 336 -13.78 -33.17 -41.66
N LEU A 337 -12.61 -32.53 -41.55
CA LEU A 337 -11.63 -32.49 -42.63
C LEU A 337 -11.18 -33.90 -43.02
N ASN A 338 -10.80 -34.75 -42.06
CA ASN A 338 -10.42 -36.13 -42.32
C ASN A 338 -11.52 -36.94 -43.06
N GLU A 339 -12.78 -36.78 -42.67
CA GLU A 339 -13.92 -37.41 -43.37
C GLU A 339 -14.13 -36.86 -44.79
N LEU A 340 -13.92 -35.55 -44.98
CA LEU A 340 -13.96 -34.94 -46.30
C LEU A 340 -12.83 -35.48 -47.18
N GLU A 341 -11.63 -35.69 -46.65
CA GLU A 341 -10.51 -36.27 -47.38
C GLU A 341 -10.83 -37.71 -47.84
N HIS A 342 -11.36 -38.57 -46.96
CA HIS A 342 -11.86 -39.89 -47.33
C HIS A 342 -12.93 -39.83 -48.44
N ALA A 343 -13.90 -38.93 -48.31
CA ALA A 343 -14.96 -38.77 -49.30
C ALA A 343 -14.42 -38.40 -50.68
N HIS A 344 -13.40 -37.52 -50.77
CA HIS A 344 -12.79 -37.15 -52.05
C HIS A 344 -12.08 -38.34 -52.72
N ILE A 345 -11.38 -39.18 -51.94
CA ILE A 345 -10.72 -40.40 -52.46
C ILE A 345 -11.77 -41.39 -53.01
N TYR A 346 -12.83 -41.66 -52.26
CA TYR A 346 -13.87 -42.59 -52.70
C TYR A 346 -14.62 -42.11 -53.95
N ILE A 347 -14.80 -40.78 -54.10
CA ILE A 347 -15.39 -40.20 -55.32
C ILE A 347 -14.47 -40.44 -56.52
N GLU A 348 -13.16 -40.27 -56.37
CA GLU A 348 -12.19 -40.55 -57.44
C GLU A 348 -12.22 -42.03 -57.86
N GLU A 349 -12.21 -42.94 -56.89
CA GLU A 349 -12.31 -44.39 -57.12
C GLU A 349 -13.60 -44.75 -57.88
N LEU A 350 -14.74 -44.21 -57.45
CA LEU A 350 -16.03 -44.42 -58.11
C LEU A 350 -16.02 -43.92 -59.56
N HIS A 351 -15.42 -42.76 -59.82
CA HIS A 351 -15.28 -42.24 -61.19
C HIS A 351 -14.42 -43.17 -62.07
N ALA A 352 -13.34 -43.72 -61.51
CA ALA A 352 -12.49 -44.68 -62.22
C ALA A 352 -13.22 -45.99 -62.54
N GLU A 353 -13.97 -46.52 -61.57
CA GLU A 353 -14.81 -47.72 -61.77
C GLU A 353 -15.92 -47.48 -62.80
N GLN A 354 -16.60 -46.32 -62.73
CA GLN A 354 -17.64 -45.96 -63.70
C GLN A 354 -17.06 -45.85 -65.11
N ALA A 355 -15.87 -45.26 -65.27
CA ALA A 355 -15.18 -45.21 -66.55
C ALA A 355 -14.83 -46.61 -67.07
N ALA A 356 -14.34 -47.51 -66.21
CA ALA A 356 -14.04 -48.89 -66.56
C ALA A 356 -15.30 -49.68 -66.95
N ALA A 357 -16.40 -49.48 -66.21
CA ALA A 357 -17.70 -50.08 -66.50
C ALA A 357 -18.25 -49.58 -67.85
N ASN A 358 -18.21 -48.27 -68.12
CA ASN A 358 -18.61 -47.69 -69.40
C ASN A 358 -17.77 -48.22 -70.57
N ALA A 359 -16.45 -48.35 -70.39
CA ALA A 359 -15.58 -48.95 -71.40
C ALA A 359 -15.88 -50.44 -71.63
N ARG A 360 -16.31 -51.18 -70.59
CA ARG A 360 -16.77 -52.56 -70.72
C ARG A 360 -18.10 -52.64 -71.45
N ILE A 361 -19.06 -51.78 -71.14
CA ILE A 361 -20.36 -51.68 -71.83
C ILE A 361 -20.12 -51.40 -73.32
N ALA A 362 -19.31 -50.40 -73.66
CA ALA A 362 -18.99 -50.08 -75.05
C ALA A 362 -18.38 -51.28 -75.82
N ARG A 363 -17.51 -52.07 -75.17
CA ARG A 363 -16.95 -53.31 -75.76
C ARG A 363 -18.01 -54.39 -75.98
N LEU A 364 -18.94 -54.55 -75.03
CA LEU A 364 -20.03 -55.52 -75.15
C LEU A 364 -21.03 -55.10 -76.23
N GLU A 365 -21.37 -53.82 -76.33
CA GLU A 365 -22.22 -53.25 -77.39
C GLU A 365 -21.61 -53.49 -78.78
N ALA A 366 -20.31 -53.21 -78.95
CA ALA A 366 -19.61 -53.47 -80.20
C ALA A 366 -19.60 -54.97 -80.57
N ALA A 367 -19.41 -55.87 -79.60
CA ALA A 367 -19.45 -57.31 -79.82
C ALA A 367 -20.85 -57.82 -80.18
N LEU A 368 -21.90 -57.28 -79.54
CA LEU A 368 -23.29 -57.62 -79.85
C LEU A 368 -23.67 -57.15 -81.26
N GLN A 369 -23.25 -55.95 -81.65
CA GLN A 369 -23.49 -55.41 -82.99
C GLN A 369 -22.87 -56.31 -84.08
N ALA A 370 -21.64 -56.79 -83.86
CA ALA A 370 -20.97 -57.73 -84.76
C ALA A 370 -21.67 -59.10 -84.89
N LEU A 371 -22.45 -59.52 -83.88
CA LEU A 371 -23.24 -60.75 -83.88
C LEU A 371 -24.58 -60.61 -84.60
N THR A 372 -25.13 -59.39 -84.69
CA THR A 372 -26.41 -59.09 -85.35
C THR A 372 -26.29 -58.71 -86.83
N GLU A 373 -25.07 -58.49 -87.33
CA GLU A 373 -24.79 -58.15 -88.75
C GLU A 373 -24.53 -59.40 -89.63
N HIS A 374 -24.83 -60.60 -89.10
CA HIS A 374 -24.93 -61.88 -89.83
C HIS A 374 -26.36 -62.43 -89.75
#